data_AF-A0A3D5WBE1-F1
#
_entry.id   AF-A0A3D5WBE1-F1
#
_cell.length_a   1.000
_cell.length_b   1.000
_cell.length_c   1.000
_cell.angle_alpha   90.00
_cell.angle_beta   90.00
_cell.angle_gamma   90.00
#
_symmetry.space_group_name_H-M   'P 1'
#
loop_
_entity.id
_entity.type
_entity.pdbx_description
1 polymer ?
#
loop_
_entity_poly.entity_id
_entity_poly.type
_entity_poly.pdbx_seq_one_letter_code
_entity_poly.pdbx_strand_id
1 'polypeptide(L)'
;MKCIARALLIAGLLAVTPVQALGPVDGEAGVLTWVVDDYQDTSVNSPLTGGYGELWLGERWGLRAALYRVSEDSVSMAPDEQTLVDFKYRVVSATDNTFLAVGLGWEQDRFGAEGDTSGARIMAEGRLGVLGFLRLYAEAGWAPSLGDVGSRRDLSSISVETGLVLDPLPFVDLRLGWRYQITDYTGAITGSGVNEGSYGVLLGGGIHW
;
A
#
# COMPACT_ATOMS: atom_id res chain seq x y z
N MET A 1 -0.40 -21.62 -11.30
CA MET A 1 1.02 -21.77 -10.89
C MET A 1 1.78 -20.46 -10.66
N LYS A 2 1.25 -19.27 -11.01
CA LYS A 2 1.89 -17.97 -10.70
C LYS A 2 1.70 -17.51 -9.24
N CYS A 3 0.67 -17.98 -8.54
CA CYS A 3 0.38 -17.59 -7.15
C CYS A 3 1.38 -18.14 -6.11
N ILE A 4 1.99 -19.31 -6.37
CA ILE A 4 2.96 -19.93 -5.44
C ILE A 4 4.28 -19.15 -5.43
N ALA A 5 4.67 -18.57 -6.56
CA ALA A 5 5.90 -17.76 -6.66
C ALA A 5 5.79 -16.41 -5.93
N ARG A 6 4.61 -15.76 -5.95
CA ARG A 6 4.37 -14.50 -5.20
C ARG A 6 4.31 -14.73 -3.69
N ALA A 7 3.72 -15.84 -3.24
CA ALA A 7 3.73 -16.23 -1.83
C ALA A 7 5.15 -16.59 -1.33
N LEU A 8 5.98 -17.19 -2.18
CA LEU A 8 7.38 -17.50 -1.87
C LEU A 8 8.28 -16.26 -1.79
N LEU A 9 7.97 -15.18 -2.50
CA LEU A 9 8.73 -13.93 -2.38
C LEU A 9 8.46 -13.24 -1.03
N ILE A 10 7.20 -13.28 -0.56
CA ILE A 10 6.78 -12.77 0.75
C ILE A 10 7.33 -13.67 1.88
N ALA A 11 7.30 -14.99 1.71
CA ALA A 11 7.90 -15.92 2.66
C ALA A 11 9.44 -15.92 2.64
N GLY A 12 10.06 -15.56 1.50
CA GLY A 12 11.50 -15.48 1.33
C GLY A 12 12.15 -14.31 2.07
N LEU A 13 11.42 -13.20 2.27
CA LEU A 13 11.88 -12.11 3.14
C LEU A 13 11.87 -12.48 4.63
N LEU A 14 11.14 -13.54 5.02
CA LEU A 14 11.10 -14.05 6.39
C LEU A 14 12.21 -15.08 6.68
N ALA A 15 13.00 -15.48 5.68
CA ALA A 15 14.07 -16.46 5.83
C ALA A 15 15.42 -15.80 6.19
N VAL A 16 15.56 -15.51 7.48
CA VAL A 16 16.79 -15.59 8.30
C VAL A 16 18.11 -15.36 7.57
N THR A 17 18.61 -14.13 7.63
CA THR A 17 20.06 -13.87 7.66
C THR A 17 20.44 -13.40 9.07
N PRO A 18 21.67 -13.67 9.56
CA PRO A 18 22.04 -13.32 10.93
C PRO A 18 21.98 -11.80 11.12
N VAL A 19 20.97 -11.37 11.86
CA VAL A 19 20.70 -10.02 12.36
C VAL A 19 21.81 -9.61 13.32
N GLN A 20 23.00 -9.27 12.81
CA GLN A 20 24.06 -8.67 13.63
C GLN A 20 24.87 -7.56 12.93
N ALA A 21 24.57 -7.21 11.68
CA ALA A 21 25.35 -6.21 10.93
C ALA A 21 24.62 -4.89 10.61
N LEU A 22 23.30 -4.77 10.88
CA LEU A 22 22.47 -3.67 10.36
C LEU A 22 21.83 -2.75 11.42
N GLY A 23 22.22 -2.84 12.69
CA GLY A 23 21.63 -2.03 13.76
C GLY A 23 20.23 -2.51 14.19
N PRO A 24 19.49 -1.75 15.01
CA PRO A 24 18.12 -2.11 15.38
C PRO A 24 17.24 -2.17 14.13
N VAL A 25 16.42 -3.22 14.06
CA VAL A 25 15.43 -3.45 13.01
C VAL A 25 14.06 -3.34 13.66
N ASP A 26 13.27 -2.39 13.19
CA ASP A 26 11.86 -2.23 13.57
C ASP A 26 11.00 -2.71 12.41
N GLY A 27 10.01 -3.56 12.69
CA GLY A 27 9.16 -4.15 11.67
C GLY A 27 7.69 -4.08 12.01
N GLU A 28 6.85 -3.90 10.99
CA GLU A 28 5.40 -4.03 11.10
C GLU A 28 4.84 -4.83 9.91
N ALA A 29 3.84 -5.68 10.17
CA ALA A 29 3.14 -6.41 9.12
C ALA A 29 1.67 -6.60 9.50
N GLY A 30 0.78 -6.47 8.52
CA GLY A 30 -0.65 -6.53 8.76
C GLY A 30 -1.47 -6.99 7.58
N VAL A 31 -2.69 -7.42 7.88
CA VAL A 31 -3.74 -7.72 6.91
C VAL A 31 -4.74 -6.57 6.94
N LEU A 32 -5.24 -6.18 5.78
CA LEU A 32 -6.19 -5.09 5.61
C LEU A 32 -7.39 -5.55 4.79
N THR A 33 -8.55 -5.01 5.11
CA THR A 33 -9.76 -5.08 4.29
C THR A 33 -10.06 -3.68 3.78
N TRP A 34 -10.23 -3.55 2.47
CA TRP A 34 -10.60 -2.28 1.85
C TRP A 34 -12.08 -2.30 1.44
N VAL A 35 -12.87 -1.52 2.15
CA VAL A 35 -14.32 -1.41 1.95
C VAL A 35 -14.61 -0.19 1.08
N VAL A 36 -15.10 -0.43 -0.13
CA VAL A 36 -15.42 0.57 -1.16
C VAL A 36 -16.92 0.53 -1.43
N ASP A 37 -17.55 1.71 -1.54
CA ASP A 37 -18.97 1.95 -1.89
C ASP A 37 -20.04 1.54 -0.84
N ASP A 38 -20.06 0.29 -0.34
CA ASP A 38 -21.05 -0.16 0.65
C ASP A 38 -20.47 -0.33 2.06
N TYR A 39 -20.88 0.55 2.98
CA TYR A 39 -20.48 0.52 4.40
C TYR A 39 -21.41 -0.30 5.29
N GLN A 40 -22.52 -0.83 4.76
CA GLN A 40 -23.54 -1.57 5.52
C GLN A 40 -23.33 -3.08 5.46
N ASP A 41 -22.64 -3.59 4.43
CA ASP A 41 -22.22 -4.99 4.36
C ASP A 41 -20.86 -5.18 5.04
N THR A 42 -20.87 -5.77 6.24
CA THR A 42 -19.65 -6.09 7.00
C THR A 42 -19.03 -7.44 6.61
N SER A 43 -19.50 -8.08 5.53
CA SER A 43 -18.92 -9.34 5.08
C SER A 43 -17.52 -9.15 4.50
N VAL A 44 -16.53 -9.78 5.13
CA VAL A 44 -15.14 -9.77 4.64
C VAL A 44 -14.99 -10.90 3.63
N ASN A 45 -15.00 -10.55 2.34
CA ASN A 45 -14.74 -11.48 1.25
C ASN A 45 -13.26 -11.42 0.82
N SER A 46 -12.70 -12.55 0.37
CA SER A 46 -11.31 -12.65 -0.08
C SER A 46 -10.87 -11.64 -1.17
N PRO A 47 -11.75 -11.13 -2.06
CA PRO A 47 -11.37 -10.10 -3.04
C PRO A 47 -11.11 -8.72 -2.41
N LEU A 48 -11.50 -8.48 -1.16
CA LEU A 48 -11.31 -7.20 -0.46
C LEU A 48 -10.08 -7.22 0.47
N THR A 49 -9.43 -8.38 0.60
CA THR A 49 -8.32 -8.58 1.54
C THR A 49 -6.99 -8.29 0.88
N GLY A 50 -6.28 -7.32 1.44
CA GLY A 50 -4.90 -7.00 1.13
C GLY A 50 -3.97 -7.21 2.33
N GLY A 51 -2.78 -6.65 2.25
CA GLY A 51 -1.84 -6.65 3.37
C GLY A 51 -0.64 -5.76 3.12
N TYR A 52 0.14 -5.53 4.16
CA TYR A 52 1.39 -4.79 4.07
C TYR A 52 2.45 -5.37 4.98
N GLY A 53 3.70 -5.09 4.66
CA GLY A 53 4.86 -5.31 5.50
C GLY A 53 5.84 -4.17 5.34
N GLU A 54 6.42 -3.72 6.44
CA GLU A 54 7.37 -2.63 6.50
C GLU A 54 8.50 -2.93 7.47
N LEU A 55 9.71 -2.54 7.09
CA LEU A 55 10.92 -2.69 7.88
C LEU A 55 11.70 -1.39 7.87
N TRP A 56 12.16 -0.95 9.05
CA TRP A 56 13.08 0.15 9.23
C TRP A 56 14.43 -0.36 9.74
N LEU A 57 15.48 -0.13 8.96
CA LEU A 57 16.87 -0.49 9.25
C LEU A 57 17.60 0.74 9.79
N GLY A 58 18.13 0.62 11.01
CA GLY A 58 18.87 1.70 11.67
C GLY A 58 18.03 2.98 11.78
N GLU A 59 16.71 2.83 11.99
CA GLU A 59 15.72 3.90 12.14
C GLU A 59 15.68 4.94 11.01
N ARG A 60 16.28 4.65 9.85
CA ARG A 60 16.47 5.65 8.78
C ARG A 60 16.09 5.14 7.41
N TRP A 61 16.40 3.89 7.10
CA TRP A 61 16.14 3.26 5.81
C TRP A 61 14.93 2.34 5.92
N GLY A 62 13.91 2.60 5.11
CA GLY A 62 12.66 1.86 5.12
C GLY A 62 12.51 0.99 3.89
N LEU A 63 11.93 -0.19 4.06
CA LEU A 63 11.43 -1.05 2.98
C LEU A 63 9.97 -1.33 3.26
N ARG A 64 9.10 -1.15 2.27
CA ARG A 64 7.68 -1.47 2.39
C ARG A 64 7.19 -2.23 1.18
N ALA A 65 6.35 -3.23 1.42
CA ALA A 65 5.54 -3.87 0.39
C ALA A 65 4.07 -3.82 0.82
N ALA A 66 3.18 -3.50 -0.12
CA ALA A 66 1.75 -3.45 0.15
C ALA A 66 0.95 -4.04 -1.02
N LEU A 67 -0.18 -4.63 -0.70
CA LEU A 67 -1.16 -5.16 -1.62
C LEU A 67 -2.53 -4.64 -1.19
N TYR A 68 -3.18 -3.90 -2.08
CA TYR A 68 -4.56 -3.45 -1.94
C TYR A 68 -5.41 -4.19 -2.96
N ARG A 69 -6.58 -4.67 -2.54
CA ARG A 69 -7.54 -5.35 -3.40
C ARG A 69 -8.93 -4.84 -3.14
N VAL A 70 -9.68 -4.69 -4.22
CA VAL A 70 -11.12 -4.41 -4.23
C VAL A 70 -11.76 -5.44 -5.14
N SER A 71 -13.05 -5.72 -4.93
CA SER A 71 -13.80 -6.52 -5.90
C SER A 71 -13.85 -5.78 -7.24
N GLU A 72 -13.57 -6.49 -8.33
CA GLU A 72 -13.70 -5.96 -9.70
C GLU A 72 -15.12 -5.41 -9.94
N ASP A 73 -16.14 -6.08 -9.39
CA ASP A 73 -17.54 -5.65 -9.48
C ASP A 73 -17.85 -4.34 -8.74
N SER A 74 -16.97 -3.91 -7.83
CA SER A 74 -17.14 -2.69 -7.02
C SER A 74 -16.37 -1.48 -7.58
N VAL A 75 -15.67 -1.65 -8.70
CA VAL A 75 -14.90 -0.57 -9.34
C VAL A 75 -15.31 -0.43 -10.80
N SER A 76 -15.62 0.80 -11.22
CA SER A 76 -15.90 1.09 -12.63
C SER A 76 -14.60 1.45 -13.33
N MET A 77 -14.06 0.53 -14.14
CA MET A 77 -12.86 0.76 -14.96
C MET A 77 -11.57 1.16 -14.22
N ALA A 78 -11.59 1.29 -12.89
CA ALA A 78 -10.42 1.50 -12.03
C ALA A 78 -9.71 0.17 -11.72
N PRO A 79 -8.47 0.20 -11.20
CA PRO A 79 -7.76 -1.00 -10.77
C PRO A 79 -8.50 -1.75 -9.66
N ASP A 80 -8.55 -3.08 -9.76
CA ASP A 80 -9.11 -3.97 -8.73
C ASP A 80 -8.02 -4.57 -7.82
N GLU A 81 -6.75 -4.43 -8.19
CA GLU A 81 -5.60 -4.74 -7.34
C GLU A 81 -4.46 -3.75 -7.58
N GLN A 82 -3.83 -3.29 -6.50
CA GLN A 82 -2.62 -2.46 -6.53
C GLN A 82 -1.54 -3.10 -5.66
N THR A 83 -0.36 -3.35 -6.23
CA THR A 83 0.83 -3.85 -5.52
C THR A 83 1.92 -2.79 -5.52
N LEU A 84 2.48 -2.51 -4.34
CA LEU A 84 3.51 -1.50 -4.12
C LEU A 84 4.76 -2.14 -3.50
N VAL A 85 5.92 -1.68 -3.94
CA VAL A 85 7.21 -1.95 -3.27
C VAL A 85 7.98 -0.63 -3.21
N ASP A 86 8.25 -0.14 -2.01
CA ASP A 86 8.88 1.16 -1.77
C ASP A 86 10.18 1.01 -0.97
N PHE A 87 11.19 1.76 -1.40
CA PHE A 87 12.39 2.04 -0.62
C PHE A 87 12.36 3.48 -0.12
N LYS A 88 12.49 3.65 1.18
CA LYS A 88 12.18 4.90 1.89
C LYS A 88 13.36 5.38 2.71
N TYR A 89 13.36 6.67 2.95
CA TYR A 89 14.36 7.33 3.76
C TYR A 89 13.70 8.38 4.65
N ARG A 90 13.92 8.31 5.97
CA ARG A 90 13.44 9.33 6.92
C ARG A 90 14.24 10.61 6.72
N VAL A 91 13.57 11.66 6.27
CA VAL A 91 14.15 13.00 6.11
C VAL A 91 14.17 13.76 7.42
N VAL A 92 13.20 13.50 8.30
CA VAL A 92 13.11 14.06 9.66
C VAL A 92 12.60 12.95 10.57
N SER A 93 13.20 12.81 11.75
CA SER A 93 12.74 11.91 12.80
C SER A 93 12.85 12.61 14.15
N ALA A 94 11.75 12.68 14.88
CA ALA A 94 11.72 13.17 16.26
C ALA A 94 11.74 12.00 17.26
N THR A 95 11.05 10.90 16.91
CA THR A 95 10.99 9.63 17.63
C THR A 95 10.80 8.50 16.63
N ASP A 96 10.93 7.24 17.05
CA ASP A 96 10.71 6.08 16.17
C ASP A 96 9.32 6.08 15.50
N ASN A 97 8.31 6.56 16.23
CA ASN A 97 6.93 6.69 15.76
C ASN A 97 6.54 8.09 15.27
N THR A 98 7.49 9.03 15.16
CA THR A 98 7.23 10.40 14.70
C THR A 98 8.28 10.83 13.70
N PHE A 99 7.93 10.72 12.42
CA PHE A 99 8.86 10.98 11.33
C PHE A 99 8.16 11.46 10.06
N LEU A 100 8.98 12.00 9.16
CA LEU A 100 8.64 12.22 7.76
C LEU A 100 9.64 11.43 6.91
N ALA A 101 9.14 10.68 5.94
CA ALA A 101 9.92 9.90 5.00
C ALA A 101 9.51 10.19 3.57
N VAL A 102 10.47 10.01 2.66
CA VAL A 102 10.25 10.02 1.21
C VAL A 102 10.85 8.77 0.62
N GLY A 103 10.33 8.33 -0.52
CA GLY A 103 10.77 7.09 -1.13
C GLY A 103 10.62 7.06 -2.63
N LEU A 104 11.33 6.11 -3.22
CA LEU A 104 11.16 5.66 -4.59
C LEU A 104 10.65 4.22 -4.53
N GLY A 105 9.80 3.84 -5.47
CA GLY A 105 9.20 2.53 -5.48
C GLY A 105 8.79 2.06 -6.86
N TRP A 106 8.11 0.93 -6.86
CA TRP A 106 7.47 0.33 -8.01
C TRP A 106 6.00 0.07 -7.69
N GLU A 107 5.14 0.41 -8.64
CA GLU A 107 3.70 0.20 -8.59
C GLU A 107 3.28 -0.76 -9.69
N GLN A 108 2.39 -1.69 -9.36
CA GLN A 108 1.70 -2.53 -10.34
C GLN A 108 0.21 -2.49 -10.07
N ASP A 109 -0.56 -2.12 -11.10
CA ASP A 109 -2.02 -2.09 -11.09
C ASP A 109 -2.59 -3.20 -11.97
N ARG A 110 -3.63 -3.88 -11.49
CA ARG A 110 -4.41 -4.88 -12.25
C ARG A 110 -5.79 -4.30 -12.58
N PHE A 111 -6.23 -4.56 -13.81
CA PHE A 111 -7.53 -4.13 -14.34
C PHE A 111 -8.33 -5.35 -14.76
N GLY A 112 -8.82 -6.12 -13.78
CA GLY A 112 -9.70 -7.26 -14.04
C GLY A 112 -9.13 -8.24 -15.06
N ALA A 113 -9.91 -8.54 -16.09
CA ALA A 113 -9.51 -9.39 -17.21
C ALA A 113 -8.59 -8.71 -18.26
N GLU A 114 -8.44 -7.38 -18.24
CA GLU A 114 -7.61 -6.65 -19.23
C GLU A 114 -6.11 -6.81 -18.98
N GLY A 115 -5.71 -7.17 -17.76
CA GLY A 115 -4.33 -7.48 -17.40
C GLY A 115 -3.73 -6.52 -16.37
N ASP A 116 -2.40 -6.51 -16.29
CA ASP A 116 -1.63 -5.71 -15.35
C ASP A 116 -0.63 -4.79 -16.06
N THR A 117 -0.35 -3.65 -15.42
CA THR A 117 0.63 -2.66 -15.88
C THR A 117 1.40 -2.12 -14.69
N SER A 118 2.62 -1.62 -14.89
CA SER A 118 3.50 -1.32 -13.76
C SER A 118 4.59 -0.32 -14.12
N GLY A 119 4.96 0.52 -13.15
CA GLY A 119 5.98 1.54 -13.36
C GLY A 119 6.60 2.05 -12.07
N ALA A 120 7.57 2.94 -12.23
CA ALA A 120 8.22 3.59 -11.10
C ALA A 120 7.25 4.56 -10.41
N ARG A 121 7.36 4.66 -9.08
CA ARG A 121 6.62 5.63 -8.27
C ARG A 121 7.54 6.39 -7.33
N ILE A 122 7.10 7.57 -6.93
CA ILE A 122 7.65 8.31 -5.79
C ILE A 122 6.60 8.36 -4.69
N MET A 123 7.04 8.43 -3.43
CA MET A 123 6.12 8.46 -2.30
C MET A 123 6.64 9.30 -1.14
N ALA A 124 5.72 9.70 -0.27
CA ALA A 124 5.99 10.36 0.99
C ALA A 124 5.10 9.78 2.09
N GLU A 125 5.66 9.62 3.29
CA GLU A 125 4.95 9.13 4.48
C GLU A 125 5.23 10.07 5.65
N GLY A 126 4.18 10.37 6.42
CA GLY A 126 4.28 10.98 7.73
C GLY A 126 3.69 10.06 8.79
N ARG A 127 4.37 9.92 9.92
CA ARG A 127 3.87 9.25 11.11
C ARG A 127 3.99 10.20 12.31
N LEU A 128 2.99 10.20 13.17
CA LEU A 128 2.96 11.01 14.38
C LEU A 128 2.48 10.15 15.55
N GLY A 129 3.38 9.89 16.50
CA GLY A 129 3.03 9.27 17.77
C GLY A 129 2.33 10.29 18.65
N VAL A 130 1.05 10.05 18.96
CA VAL A 130 0.23 10.95 19.79
C VAL A 130 0.23 10.48 21.24
N LEU A 131 0.04 9.17 21.44
CA LEU A 131 0.13 8.50 22.74
C LEU A 131 1.04 7.28 22.56
N GLY A 132 1.56 6.72 23.66
CA GLY A 132 2.40 5.51 23.59
C GLY A 132 1.71 4.28 22.96
N PHE A 133 0.41 4.36 22.68
CA PHE A 133 -0.41 3.33 22.04
C PHE A 133 -1.22 3.86 20.84
N LEU A 134 -1.07 5.14 20.45
CA LEU A 134 -1.85 5.75 19.36
C LEU A 134 -0.92 6.51 18.42
N ARG A 135 -0.97 6.14 17.15
CA ARG A 135 -0.19 6.74 16.06
C ARG A 135 -1.13 7.22 14.97
N LEU A 136 -0.87 8.39 14.43
CA LEU A 136 -1.50 8.88 13.20
C LEU A 136 -0.53 8.68 12.05
N TYR A 137 -1.05 8.37 10.87
CA TYR A 137 -0.23 8.24 9.67
C TYR A 137 -0.90 8.83 8.44
N ALA A 138 -0.07 9.25 7.50
CA ALA A 138 -0.47 9.68 6.17
C ALA A 138 0.58 9.24 5.16
N GLU A 139 0.13 8.78 4.01
CA GLU A 139 0.95 8.36 2.89
C GLU A 139 0.38 8.92 1.59
N ALA A 140 1.26 9.38 0.71
CA ALA A 140 0.93 9.73 -0.65
C ALA A 140 1.94 9.11 -1.62
N GLY A 141 1.48 8.64 -2.77
CA GLY A 141 2.31 8.09 -3.82
C GLY A 141 1.84 8.53 -5.20
N TRP A 142 2.80 8.67 -6.11
CA TRP A 142 2.55 9.05 -7.49
C TRP A 142 3.40 8.21 -8.43
N ALA A 143 2.74 7.49 -9.33
CA ALA A 143 3.34 6.78 -10.45
C ALA A 143 3.06 7.58 -11.74
N PRO A 144 4.03 8.35 -12.27
CA PRO A 144 3.81 9.22 -13.43
C PRO A 144 3.55 8.45 -14.72
N SER A 145 4.00 7.19 -14.80
CA SER A 145 3.78 6.33 -15.95
C SER A 145 3.80 4.87 -15.51
N LEU A 146 2.69 4.18 -15.74
CA LEU A 146 2.55 2.73 -15.55
C LEU A 146 2.63 1.97 -16.87
N GLY A 147 2.42 2.65 -18.01
CA GLY A 147 2.43 2.07 -19.35
C GLY A 147 1.02 1.98 -19.93
N ASP A 148 0.75 0.91 -20.68
CA ASP A 148 -0.51 0.67 -21.36
C ASP A 148 -1.14 -0.66 -20.91
N VAL A 149 -2.46 -0.75 -20.89
CA VAL A 149 -3.19 -2.01 -20.66
C VAL A 149 -4.56 -1.98 -21.34
N GLY A 150 -4.87 -3.02 -22.10
CA GLY A 150 -6.14 -3.10 -22.84
C GLY A 150 -6.39 -1.87 -23.71
N SER A 151 -7.47 -1.14 -23.40
CA SER A 151 -7.85 0.10 -24.08
C SER A 151 -7.28 1.38 -23.47
N ARG A 152 -6.55 1.28 -22.35
CA ARG A 152 -5.98 2.40 -21.60
C ARG A 152 -4.54 2.66 -22.04
N ARG A 153 -4.24 3.91 -22.39
CA ARG A 153 -2.91 4.37 -22.82
C ARG A 153 -2.35 5.41 -21.87
N ASP A 154 -1.04 5.44 -21.74
CA ASP A 154 -0.31 6.43 -20.95
C ASP A 154 -0.83 6.50 -19.50
N LEU A 155 -1.04 5.34 -18.87
CA LEU A 155 -1.59 5.28 -17.52
C LEU A 155 -0.67 5.97 -16.52
N SER A 156 -1.26 6.71 -15.60
CA SER A 156 -0.60 7.23 -14.40
C SER A 156 -1.50 7.04 -13.19
N SER A 157 -0.92 7.06 -11.99
CA SER A 157 -1.66 6.80 -10.75
C SER A 157 -1.23 7.72 -9.63
N ILE A 158 -2.21 8.15 -8.84
CA ILE A 158 -2.01 8.87 -7.57
C ILE A 158 -2.74 8.09 -6.49
N SER A 159 -2.06 7.83 -5.38
CA SER A 159 -2.66 7.18 -4.21
C SER A 159 -2.41 8.00 -2.95
N VAL A 160 -3.43 8.10 -2.09
CA VAL A 160 -3.36 8.77 -0.80
C VAL A 160 -4.03 7.89 0.24
N GLU A 161 -3.39 7.73 1.39
CA GLU A 161 -3.93 7.03 2.55
C GLU A 161 -3.68 7.87 3.80
N THR A 162 -4.67 7.95 4.67
CA THR A 162 -4.49 8.53 6.01
C THR A 162 -5.28 7.76 7.02
N GLY A 163 -4.77 7.66 8.24
CA GLY A 163 -5.43 6.88 9.27
C GLY A 163 -4.76 6.98 10.62
N LEU A 164 -5.18 6.06 11.47
CA LEU A 164 -4.65 5.85 12.80
C LEU A 164 -4.34 4.38 13.03
N VAL A 165 -3.37 4.14 13.91
CA VAL A 165 -3.03 2.82 14.43
C VAL A 165 -3.10 2.88 15.96
N LEU A 166 -3.79 1.90 16.53
CA LEU A 166 -3.87 1.67 17.97
C LEU A 166 -3.07 0.43 18.33
N ASP A 167 -2.25 0.54 19.36
CA ASP A 167 -1.36 -0.51 19.84
C ASP A 167 -1.88 -1.00 21.21
N PRO A 168 -2.99 -1.76 21.27
CA PRO A 168 -3.59 -2.18 22.54
C PRO A 168 -2.68 -3.09 23.37
N LEU A 169 -1.70 -3.73 22.71
CA LEU A 169 -0.66 -4.54 23.31
C LEU A 169 0.67 -4.21 22.63
N PRO A 170 1.83 -4.47 23.27
CA PRO A 170 3.16 -4.05 22.78
C PRO A 170 3.63 -4.65 21.44
N PHE A 171 2.81 -5.47 20.79
CA PHE A 171 3.13 -6.19 19.56
C PHE A 171 1.92 -6.32 18.62
N VAL A 172 0.78 -5.68 18.95
CA VAL A 172 -0.46 -5.80 18.18
C VAL A 172 -0.87 -4.42 17.69
N ASP A 173 -1.14 -4.33 16.40
CA ASP A 173 -1.61 -3.11 15.75
C ASP A 173 -3.05 -3.27 15.29
N LEU A 174 -3.89 -2.28 15.56
CA LEU A 174 -5.22 -2.13 15.01
C LEU A 174 -5.26 -0.87 14.15
N ARG A 175 -5.52 -1.01 12.85
CA ARG A 175 -5.48 0.07 11.86
C ARG A 175 -6.88 0.45 11.40
N LEU A 176 -7.15 1.75 11.38
CA LEU A 176 -8.29 2.35 10.71
C LEU A 176 -7.78 3.46 9.80
N GLY A 177 -8.07 3.37 8.51
CA GLY A 177 -7.65 4.35 7.53
C GLY A 177 -8.71 4.68 6.50
N TRP A 178 -8.46 5.73 5.74
CA TRP A 178 -9.16 6.07 4.53
C TRP A 178 -8.15 6.09 3.39
N ARG A 179 -8.44 5.37 2.31
CA ARG A 179 -7.59 5.30 1.13
C ARG A 179 -8.34 5.80 -0.09
N TYR A 180 -7.61 6.48 -0.95
CA TYR A 180 -8.04 6.90 -2.26
C TYR A 180 -6.95 6.60 -3.29
N GLN A 181 -7.35 6.09 -4.45
CA GLN A 181 -6.51 5.88 -5.62
C GLN A 181 -7.21 6.45 -6.84
N ILE A 182 -6.47 7.21 -7.64
CA ILE A 182 -6.87 7.68 -8.97
C ILE A 182 -5.94 7.05 -9.98
N THR A 183 -6.50 6.63 -11.11
CA THR A 183 -5.79 6.30 -12.32
C THR A 183 -6.25 7.21 -13.46
N ASP A 184 -5.31 7.92 -14.07
CA ASP A 184 -5.55 8.72 -15.27
C ASP A 184 -5.03 7.97 -16.50
N TYR A 185 -5.78 8.01 -17.61
CA TYR A 185 -5.37 7.39 -18.87
C TYR A 185 -6.02 8.04 -20.10
N THR A 186 -5.45 7.78 -21.28
CA THR A 186 -6.06 8.12 -22.57
C THR A 186 -6.77 6.90 -23.14
N GLY A 187 -8.06 7.04 -23.49
CA GLY A 187 -8.81 5.97 -24.12
C GLY A 187 -8.34 5.71 -25.56
N ALA A 188 -7.94 4.48 -25.89
CA ALA A 188 -7.38 4.13 -27.20
C ALA A 188 -8.37 4.32 -28.37
N ILE A 189 -9.68 4.24 -28.10
CA ILE A 189 -10.73 4.37 -29.12
C ILE A 189 -11.22 5.83 -29.22
N THR A 190 -11.43 6.48 -28.08
CA THR A 190 -12.01 7.83 -28.03
C THR A 190 -10.97 8.94 -28.15
N GLY A 191 -9.69 8.65 -27.85
CA GLY A 191 -8.63 9.64 -27.74
C GLY A 191 -8.82 10.63 -26.58
N SER A 192 -9.81 10.39 -25.70
CA SER A 192 -10.15 11.27 -24.59
C SER A 192 -9.37 10.89 -23.33
N GLY A 193 -8.99 11.90 -22.53
CA GLY A 193 -8.52 11.67 -21.17
C GLY A 193 -9.66 11.19 -20.27
N VAL A 194 -9.37 10.17 -19.47
CA VAL A 194 -10.29 9.55 -18.51
C VAL A 194 -9.60 9.51 -17.16
N ASN A 195 -10.37 9.74 -16.10
CA ASN A 195 -9.94 9.69 -14.71
C ASN A 195 -10.89 8.74 -13.98
N GLU A 196 -10.36 7.64 -13.46
CA GLU A 196 -11.11 6.64 -12.69
C GLU A 196 -10.49 6.49 -11.31
N GLY A 197 -11.32 6.32 -10.27
CA GLY A 197 -10.80 6.25 -8.91
C GLY A 197 -11.59 5.33 -8.00
N SER A 198 -10.88 4.83 -7.00
CA SER A 198 -11.39 3.96 -5.94
C SER A 198 -11.09 4.61 -4.59
N TYR A 199 -12.10 4.79 -3.75
CA TYR A 199 -11.93 5.30 -2.39
C TYR A 199 -12.69 4.44 -1.38
N GLY A 200 -12.19 4.39 -0.15
CA GLY A 200 -12.90 3.67 0.89
C GLY A 200 -12.16 3.60 2.21
N VAL A 201 -12.77 2.89 3.14
CA VAL A 201 -12.23 2.67 4.48
C VAL A 201 -11.34 1.43 4.47
N LEU A 202 -10.17 1.55 5.11
CA LEU A 202 -9.28 0.46 5.43
C LEU A 202 -9.44 0.05 6.88
N LEU A 203 -9.70 -1.23 7.11
CA LEU A 203 -9.69 -1.85 8.43
C LEU A 203 -8.61 -2.92 8.45
N GLY A 204 -7.73 -2.89 9.43
CA GLY A 204 -6.63 -3.84 9.48
C GLY A 204 -6.20 -4.21 10.88
N GLY A 205 -5.55 -5.37 10.96
CA GLY A 205 -4.89 -5.86 12.15
C GLY A 205 -3.51 -6.38 11.78
N GLY A 206 -2.54 -6.18 12.68
CA GLY A 206 -1.16 -6.54 12.42
C GLY A 206 -0.35 -6.76 13.68
N ILE A 207 0.93 -6.96 13.46
CA ILE A 207 1.94 -7.08 14.51
C ILE A 207 3.10 -6.14 14.20
N HIS A 208 3.78 -5.70 15.26
CA HIS A 208 5.01 -4.93 15.17
C HIS A 208 6.05 -5.48 16.16
N TRP A 209 7.34 -5.28 15.89
CA TRP A 209 8.45 -5.83 16.70
C TRP A 209 9.74 -5.02 16.58
#